data_AF-A0A7K7Z0J5-F1
#
_entry.id   AF-A0A7K7Z0J5-F1
#
_cell.length_a   1.000
_cell.length_b   1.000
_cell.length_c   1.000
_cell.angle_alpha   90.00
_cell.angle_beta   90.00
_cell.angle_gamma   90.00
#
_symmetry.space_group_name_H-M   'P 1'
#
loop_
_entity.id
_entity.type
_entity.pdbx_description
1 polymer ?
#
loop_
_entity_poly.entity_id
_entity_poly.type
_entity_poly.pdbx_seq_one_letter_code
_entity_poly.pdbx_strand_id
1 'polypeptide(L)'
;RFKKARLRVEKAIQEKKIFAVQGPYPVIRRLLRARGWVERKLPLNGRRLKQQQPGDQKKQQLEKRASGGRAEQEEAVLNPRDEAQPSLGSTEPPHPPWPRENEDKGEGEEEDKKEDKEQCSEDSEDIHDLMSFLAQDQVPNFLWTVRLSSIDQELLPRIEVVNRYPRLYALCTKEGLCQSLQNLPWFEQVDFNTFFPRCYRLGFTDEEEAFIEDFRLTAARSLLRLALQNVRDRPVGTEQPPEPDSVPVSHSMPATEGPHSPLYPQLVEEALKVCEQHLGVLGHQDIDRNTPSPCRTCIDWDRFLREYYRVAHEGTGLVLSREQRERCQDLLQRLEKKLPQLGIEGNLNIWIVKPSAKSRGRGIICATRLEEVLELVQSSRALPARVCEWVVQKYVERPLTIFNTKFDIRQWFVVTNWKPLTVWFYQDCYLRFCSRPFSLCNLEPARHLCNVSIQKRYKTLQPDPRVPPDKIWSNKQFQAHLARLGRADVWQRVVVPGMKAAILHALRCARDEVGSRKGSFELFGADFLIGEDFQPWLLEINSCPTMSPSSAVTRRLCANVQRDTLRLVLDRKDNPACSIGAFELLYREAAVASCLTVGLKMMVTGCSVKK
;
A
#
# COMPACT_ATOMS: atom_id res chain seq x y z
N ARG A 1 -10.86 -47.06 -9.39
CA ARG A 1 -10.44 -45.80 -8.69
C ARG A 1 -9.11 -45.95 -7.94
N PHE A 2 -8.99 -46.85 -6.94
CA PHE A 2 -7.76 -46.99 -6.13
C PHE A 2 -6.48 -47.25 -6.93
N LYS A 3 -6.48 -48.22 -7.86
CA LYS A 3 -5.32 -48.50 -8.74
C LYS A 3 -4.86 -47.27 -9.54
N LYS A 4 -5.81 -46.49 -10.08
CA LYS A 4 -5.54 -45.24 -10.81
C LYS A 4 -4.93 -44.16 -9.90
N ALA A 5 -5.48 -43.99 -8.69
CA ALA A 5 -4.95 -43.06 -7.69
C ALA A 5 -3.52 -43.45 -7.26
N ARG A 6 -3.28 -44.73 -6.99
CA ARG A 6 -1.97 -45.25 -6.61
C ARG A 6 -0.91 -45.02 -7.69
N LEU A 7 -1.23 -45.36 -8.95
CA LEU A 7 -0.33 -45.15 -10.08
C LEU A 7 0.04 -43.67 -10.27
N ARG A 8 -0.94 -42.76 -10.11
CA ARG A 8 -0.69 -41.31 -10.20
C ARG A 8 0.19 -40.80 -9.05
N VAL A 9 -0.03 -41.30 -7.83
CA VAL A 9 0.79 -40.94 -6.67
C VAL A 9 2.22 -41.47 -6.84
N GLU A 10 2.39 -42.73 -7.24
CA GLU A 10 3.71 -43.32 -7.53
C GLU A 10 4.46 -42.50 -8.59
N LYS A 11 3.80 -42.14 -9.70
CA LYS A 11 4.35 -41.26 -10.73
C LYS A 11 4.71 -39.88 -10.19
N ALA A 12 3.84 -39.26 -9.40
CA ALA A 12 4.09 -37.93 -8.84
C ALA A 12 5.26 -37.93 -7.83
N ILE A 13 5.46 -39.01 -7.08
CA ILE A 13 6.63 -39.17 -6.19
C ILE A 13 7.91 -39.26 -7.03
N GLN A 14 7.90 -40.09 -8.08
CA GLN A 14 9.06 -40.24 -8.99
C GLN A 14 9.43 -38.92 -9.68
N GLU A 15 8.42 -38.15 -10.13
CA GLU A 15 8.61 -36.87 -10.82
C GLU A 15 8.80 -35.68 -9.86
N LYS A 16 8.82 -35.89 -8.54
CA LYS A 16 8.88 -34.80 -7.53
C LYS A 16 7.77 -33.76 -7.69
N LYS A 17 6.54 -34.24 -7.97
CA LYS A 17 5.33 -33.42 -8.16
C LYS A 17 4.32 -33.57 -7.01
N ILE A 18 4.81 -33.61 -5.77
CA ILE A 18 3.96 -33.51 -4.59
C ILE A 18 3.86 -32.04 -4.18
N PHE A 19 2.65 -31.53 -3.94
CA PHE A 19 2.47 -30.15 -3.49
C PHE A 19 1.56 -30.05 -2.27
N ALA A 20 1.67 -28.95 -1.54
CA ALA A 20 0.77 -28.59 -0.45
C ALA A 20 0.30 -27.14 -0.60
N VAL A 21 -0.98 -26.89 -0.33
CA VAL A 21 -1.57 -25.55 -0.33
C VAL A 21 -2.25 -25.27 1.01
N GLN A 22 -1.76 -24.26 1.72
CA GLN A 22 -2.39 -23.73 2.92
C GLN A 22 -3.10 -22.40 2.61
N GLY A 23 -4.42 -22.42 2.68
CA GLY A 23 -5.29 -21.26 2.41
C GLY A 23 -6.23 -21.45 1.21
N PRO A 24 -7.09 -20.45 0.94
CA PRO A 24 -8.13 -20.53 -0.08
C PRO A 24 -7.60 -20.19 -1.48
N TYR A 25 -6.71 -21.04 -2.02
CA TYR A 25 -6.14 -20.90 -3.38
C TYR A 25 -6.63 -22.00 -4.35
N PRO A 26 -7.93 -21.99 -4.74
CA PRO A 26 -8.48 -23.00 -5.64
C PRO A 26 -7.83 -22.94 -7.04
N VAL A 27 -7.43 -21.74 -7.50
CA VAL A 27 -6.74 -21.56 -8.78
C VAL A 27 -5.40 -22.29 -8.78
N ILE A 28 -4.56 -22.09 -7.75
CA ILE A 28 -3.27 -22.80 -7.62
C ILE A 28 -3.48 -24.32 -7.57
N ARG A 29 -4.44 -24.82 -6.78
CA ARG A 29 -4.74 -26.26 -6.71
C ARG A 29 -5.11 -26.83 -8.07
N ARG A 30 -6.03 -26.17 -8.78
CA ARG A 30 -6.48 -26.61 -10.11
C ARG A 30 -5.33 -26.63 -11.11
N LEU A 31 -4.52 -25.58 -11.13
CA LEU A 31 -3.40 -25.44 -12.08
C LEU A 31 -2.26 -26.42 -11.82
N LEU A 32 -1.97 -26.75 -10.55
CA LEU A 32 -0.99 -27.78 -10.21
C LEU A 32 -1.50 -29.18 -10.56
N ARG A 33 -2.78 -29.48 -10.27
CA ARG A 33 -3.42 -30.74 -10.67
C ARG A 33 -3.41 -30.94 -12.18
N ALA A 34 -3.68 -29.88 -12.96
CA ALA A 34 -3.59 -29.90 -14.42
C ALA A 34 -2.16 -30.22 -14.92
N ARG A 35 -1.12 -29.79 -14.18
CA ARG A 35 0.30 -30.14 -14.44
C ARG A 35 0.68 -31.56 -13.98
N GLY A 36 -0.29 -32.38 -13.58
CA GLY A 36 -0.06 -33.73 -13.06
C GLY A 36 0.47 -33.80 -11.64
N TRP A 37 0.41 -32.70 -10.87
CA TRP A 37 0.83 -32.71 -9.47
C TRP A 37 -0.23 -33.30 -8.54
N VAL A 38 0.23 -33.92 -7.46
CA VAL A 38 -0.62 -34.53 -6.43
C VAL A 38 -0.58 -33.71 -5.15
N GLU A 39 -1.76 -33.34 -4.65
CA GLU A 39 -1.89 -32.56 -3.42
C GLU A 39 -1.73 -33.48 -2.20
N ARG A 40 -0.80 -33.13 -1.32
CA ARG A 40 -0.78 -33.56 0.07
C ARG A 40 -1.49 -32.50 0.91
N LYS A 41 -2.70 -32.82 1.40
CA LYS A 41 -3.42 -31.97 2.35
C LYS A 41 -2.65 -31.93 3.66
N LEU A 42 -2.31 -30.72 4.11
CA LEU A 42 -1.71 -30.52 5.43
C LEU A 42 -2.78 -30.72 6.51
N PRO A 43 -2.43 -31.29 7.67
CA PRO A 43 -3.37 -31.42 8.77
C PRO A 43 -3.90 -30.04 9.17
N LEU A 44 -5.22 -29.95 9.32
CA LEU A 44 -5.87 -28.80 9.96
C LEU A 44 -5.43 -28.80 11.43
N ASN A 45 -4.45 -27.96 11.78
CA ASN A 45 -4.00 -27.85 13.17
C ASN A 45 -5.17 -27.37 14.06
N GLY A 46 -5.77 -28.33 14.78
CA GLY A 46 -6.85 -28.12 15.75
C GLY A 46 -7.21 -29.36 16.60
N ARG A 47 -6.62 -30.53 16.35
CA ARG A 47 -6.69 -31.68 17.28
C ARG A 47 -5.33 -32.35 17.37
N ARG A 48 -4.49 -31.89 18.31
CA ARG A 48 -3.47 -32.76 18.87
C ARG A 48 -4.21 -33.93 19.54
N LEU A 49 -4.08 -35.12 18.99
CA LEU A 49 -4.31 -36.36 19.74
C LEU A 49 -3.35 -36.33 20.94
N LYS A 50 -3.85 -35.90 22.11
CA LYS A 50 -3.20 -36.20 23.38
C LYS A 50 -3.38 -37.69 23.59
N GLN A 51 -2.33 -38.47 23.33
CA GLN A 51 -2.18 -39.74 24.03
C GLN A 51 -2.14 -39.40 25.52
N GLN A 52 -3.12 -39.91 26.25
CA GLN A 52 -3.19 -39.81 27.70
C GLN A 52 -2.03 -40.62 28.29
N GLN A 53 -1.12 -39.95 28.97
CA GLN A 53 -0.42 -40.55 30.10
C GLN A 53 -0.76 -39.73 31.35
N PRO A 54 -1.19 -40.38 32.46
CA PRO A 54 -1.59 -39.69 33.67
C PRO A 54 -0.37 -39.42 34.55
N GLY A 55 -0.06 -38.14 34.78
CA GLY A 55 0.95 -37.73 35.75
C GLY A 55 1.42 -36.28 35.51
N ASP A 56 1.64 -35.54 36.57
CA ASP A 56 2.25 -34.20 36.61
C ASP A 56 1.40 -32.99 36.17
N GLN A 57 0.18 -32.92 36.72
CA GLN A 57 -0.43 -31.63 37.03
C GLN A 57 0.23 -31.00 38.27
N LYS A 58 1.41 -30.36 38.14
CA LYS A 58 1.84 -29.31 39.10
C LYS A 58 3.03 -28.43 38.70
N LYS A 59 3.39 -28.31 37.41
CA LYS A 59 4.47 -27.40 36.96
C LYS A 59 4.10 -26.43 35.83
N GLN A 60 2.83 -26.04 35.71
CA GLN A 60 2.33 -25.13 34.66
C GLN A 60 1.58 -23.88 35.17
N GLN A 61 1.88 -23.43 36.39
CA GLN A 61 1.35 -22.15 36.92
C GLN A 61 2.41 -21.06 37.16
N LEU A 62 3.68 -21.29 36.81
CA LEU A 62 4.75 -20.29 36.97
C LEU A 62 5.57 -19.99 35.70
N GLU A 63 4.99 -20.14 34.50
CA GLU A 63 5.61 -19.66 33.24
C GLU A 63 4.63 -18.91 32.31
N LYS A 64 3.39 -18.66 32.76
CA LYS A 64 2.36 -17.91 32.00
C LYS A 64 2.44 -16.37 32.18
N ARG A 65 3.52 -15.84 32.73
CA ARG A 65 3.74 -14.38 32.89
C ARG A 65 4.96 -13.81 32.15
N ALA A 66 5.67 -14.60 31.34
CA ALA A 66 6.90 -14.15 30.66
C ALA A 66 6.95 -14.37 29.14
N SER A 67 5.81 -14.65 28.47
CA SER A 67 5.77 -14.73 27.00
C SER A 67 4.45 -14.17 26.45
N GLY A 68 4.40 -12.85 26.29
CA GLY A 68 3.33 -12.14 25.59
C GLY A 68 3.37 -12.39 24.09
N GLY A 69 2.90 -13.57 23.67
CA GLY A 69 2.79 -13.98 22.28
C GLY A 69 1.53 -13.43 21.60
N ARG A 70 1.74 -12.70 20.50
CA ARG A 70 0.85 -12.43 19.34
C ARG A 70 -0.63 -12.84 19.51
N ALA A 71 -1.48 -11.85 19.73
CA ALA A 71 -2.89 -11.93 19.38
C ALA A 71 -3.07 -11.54 17.89
N GLU A 72 -3.10 -12.53 17.00
CA GLU A 72 -3.77 -12.41 15.69
C GLU A 72 -4.82 -13.52 15.62
N GLN A 73 -6.00 -13.21 16.16
CA GLN A 73 -7.14 -14.11 16.19
C GLN A 73 -7.78 -14.31 14.81
N GLU A 74 -8.36 -15.51 14.70
CA GLU A 74 -9.00 -16.18 13.58
C GLU A 74 -10.22 -15.44 13.02
N GLU A 75 -10.52 -15.64 11.73
CA GLU A 75 -11.86 -15.44 11.17
C GLU A 75 -12.46 -16.82 10.86
N ALA A 76 -13.51 -17.18 11.59
CA ALA A 76 -14.44 -18.25 11.23
C ALA A 76 -15.35 -17.74 10.10
N VAL A 77 -15.46 -18.52 9.02
CA VAL A 77 -16.36 -18.26 7.90
C VAL A 77 -17.74 -18.80 8.28
N LEU A 78 -18.69 -17.90 8.53
CA LEU A 78 -20.11 -18.24 8.61
C LEU A 78 -20.67 -18.35 7.18
N ASN A 79 -21.15 -19.54 6.82
CA ASN A 79 -22.02 -19.77 5.67
C ASN A 79 -23.42 -19.22 5.98
N PRO A 80 -24.09 -18.54 5.04
CA PRO A 80 -25.54 -18.48 5.03
C PRO A 80 -26.08 -19.53 4.05
N ARG A 81 -26.86 -20.48 4.56
CA ARG A 81 -27.81 -21.27 3.79
C ARG A 81 -29.14 -20.50 3.70
N ASP A 82 -29.71 -20.54 2.51
CA ASP A 82 -31.14 -20.62 2.17
C ASP A 82 -32.16 -19.97 3.10
N GLU A 83 -32.75 -18.86 2.64
CA GLU A 83 -34.19 -18.61 2.79
C GLU A 83 -34.74 -17.97 1.50
N ALA A 84 -35.91 -18.46 1.09
CA ALA A 84 -36.56 -18.18 -0.17
C ALA A 84 -37.73 -17.19 -0.02
N GLN A 85 -38.09 -16.58 -1.16
CA GLN A 85 -39.38 -15.95 -1.57
C GLN A 85 -39.64 -14.47 -1.20
N PRO A 86 -40.56 -13.76 -1.92
CA PRO A 86 -41.01 -13.90 -3.30
C PRO A 86 -40.93 -12.59 -4.13
N SER A 87 -41.11 -12.76 -5.44
CA SER A 87 -41.20 -11.74 -6.49
C SER A 87 -42.42 -10.82 -6.38
N LEU A 88 -42.22 -9.51 -6.64
CA LEU A 88 -43.25 -8.59 -7.13
C LEU A 88 -42.57 -7.53 -8.00
N GLY A 89 -43.05 -7.41 -9.24
CA GLY A 89 -42.43 -6.62 -10.30
C GLY A 89 -42.73 -5.13 -10.24
N SER A 90 -41.88 -4.36 -10.92
CA SER A 90 -42.25 -3.07 -11.54
C SER A 90 -41.10 -2.57 -12.44
N THR A 91 -41.39 -2.58 -13.74
CA THR A 91 -41.03 -1.59 -14.77
C THR A 91 -39.74 -0.78 -14.63
N GLU A 92 -38.74 -1.12 -15.47
CA GLU A 92 -37.59 -0.28 -15.82
C GLU A 92 -37.96 0.88 -16.76
N PRO A 93 -37.38 2.08 -16.60
CA PRO A 93 -37.26 3.07 -17.67
C PRO A 93 -35.86 3.01 -18.35
N PRO A 94 -35.72 3.52 -19.60
CA PRO A 94 -34.63 3.13 -20.49
C PRO A 94 -33.32 3.89 -20.24
N HIS A 95 -32.19 3.16 -20.20
CA HIS A 95 -30.83 3.71 -20.29
C HIS A 95 -30.30 3.66 -21.74
N PRO A 96 -29.52 4.67 -22.19
CA PRO A 96 -28.87 4.64 -23.50
C PRO A 96 -27.68 3.66 -23.52
N PRO A 97 -27.33 3.07 -24.68
CA PRO A 97 -26.40 1.95 -24.75
C PRO A 97 -24.94 2.40 -24.66
N TRP A 98 -24.19 1.83 -23.71
CA TRP A 98 -22.73 1.77 -23.81
C TRP A 98 -22.36 0.86 -25.00
N PRO A 99 -21.34 1.20 -25.81
CA PRO A 99 -20.92 0.34 -26.91
C PRO A 99 -20.46 -1.00 -26.35
N ARG A 100 -21.06 -2.08 -26.84
CA ARG A 100 -20.49 -3.42 -26.69
C ARG A 100 -19.08 -3.37 -27.28
N GLU A 101 -18.11 -3.80 -26.50
CA GLU A 101 -16.76 -4.03 -26.98
C GLU A 101 -16.88 -4.99 -28.17
N ASN A 102 -16.55 -4.51 -29.37
CA ASN A 102 -16.07 -5.42 -30.40
C ASN A 102 -14.75 -5.94 -29.87
N GLU A 103 -14.80 -7.14 -29.29
CA GLU A 103 -13.63 -7.96 -29.02
C GLU A 103 -12.89 -8.12 -30.34
N ASP A 104 -11.85 -7.32 -30.54
CA ASP A 104 -10.81 -7.64 -31.49
C ASP A 104 -10.14 -8.90 -30.94
N LYS A 105 -10.61 -10.05 -31.40
CA LYS A 105 -10.05 -11.36 -31.10
C LYS A 105 -8.61 -11.37 -31.62
N GLY A 106 -7.67 -10.92 -30.79
CA GLY A 106 -6.26 -11.18 -31.01
C GLY A 106 -6.05 -12.69 -31.08
N GLU A 107 -5.35 -13.14 -32.11
CA GLU A 107 -5.11 -14.55 -32.48
C GLU A 107 -4.52 -15.40 -31.32
N GLY A 108 -4.03 -14.79 -30.23
CA GLY A 108 -3.57 -15.47 -29.02
C GLY A 108 -4.66 -16.02 -28.08
N GLU A 109 -5.90 -15.51 -28.10
CA GLU A 109 -6.96 -15.99 -27.18
C GLU A 109 -7.58 -17.34 -27.61
N GLU A 110 -7.49 -17.71 -28.90
CA GLU A 110 -8.00 -19.00 -29.38
C GLU A 110 -7.01 -20.15 -29.12
N GLU A 111 -5.71 -19.88 -29.01
CA GLU A 111 -4.71 -20.85 -28.53
C GLU A 111 -4.83 -21.07 -27.01
N ASP A 112 -5.04 -20.02 -26.22
CA ASP A 112 -5.19 -20.10 -24.75
C ASP A 112 -6.48 -20.86 -24.33
N LYS A 113 -7.56 -20.80 -25.11
CA LYS A 113 -8.78 -21.60 -24.88
C LYS A 113 -8.63 -23.08 -25.30
N LYS A 114 -7.68 -23.39 -26.19
CA LYS A 114 -7.35 -24.76 -26.59
C LYS A 114 -6.51 -25.47 -25.53
N GLU A 115 -5.52 -24.78 -24.93
CA GLU A 115 -4.72 -25.36 -23.84
C GLU A 115 -5.57 -25.67 -22.58
N ASP A 116 -6.58 -24.86 -22.26
CA ASP A 116 -7.47 -25.09 -21.11
C ASP A 116 -8.51 -26.22 -21.33
N LYS A 117 -8.68 -26.71 -22.57
CA LYS A 117 -9.65 -27.79 -22.92
C LYS A 117 -9.04 -29.18 -23.06
N GLU A 118 -7.74 -29.29 -23.30
CA GLU A 118 -7.08 -30.60 -23.38
C GLU A 118 -6.59 -31.02 -21.99
N GLN A 119 -7.29 -32.01 -21.41
CA GLN A 119 -7.04 -32.67 -20.12
C GLN A 119 -7.63 -32.02 -18.85
N CYS A 120 -8.89 -31.58 -18.91
CA CYS A 120 -9.73 -31.62 -17.71
C CYS A 120 -10.33 -33.03 -17.57
N SER A 121 -9.59 -33.98 -16.99
CA SER A 121 -10.24 -35.20 -16.53
C SER A 121 -11.15 -34.84 -15.36
N GLU A 122 -12.46 -35.03 -15.51
CA GLU A 122 -13.49 -34.89 -14.47
C GLU A 122 -13.25 -35.92 -13.34
N ASP A 123 -12.16 -35.72 -12.61
CA ASP A 123 -11.80 -36.49 -11.44
C ASP A 123 -12.52 -35.84 -10.25
N SER A 124 -13.61 -36.47 -9.82
CA SER A 124 -14.34 -36.21 -8.56
C SER A 124 -13.41 -35.89 -7.37
N GLU A 125 -13.81 -35.00 -6.46
CA GLU A 125 -13.04 -34.67 -5.24
C GLU A 125 -12.55 -35.92 -4.47
N ASP A 126 -13.36 -36.99 -4.41
CA ASP A 126 -13.02 -38.27 -3.79
C ASP A 126 -11.67 -38.86 -4.22
N ILE A 127 -11.29 -38.74 -5.50
CA ILE A 127 -10.02 -39.33 -5.98
C ILE A 127 -8.82 -38.49 -5.51
N HIS A 128 -9.00 -37.17 -5.37
CA HIS A 128 -7.97 -36.29 -4.83
C HIS A 128 -7.76 -36.51 -3.34
N ASP A 129 -8.83 -36.81 -2.59
CA ASP A 129 -8.74 -37.18 -1.18
C ASP A 129 -8.00 -38.50 -0.99
N LEU A 130 -8.31 -39.50 -1.82
CA LEU A 130 -7.59 -40.77 -1.82
C LEU A 130 -6.11 -40.60 -2.18
N MET A 131 -5.79 -39.79 -3.21
CA MET A 131 -4.39 -39.51 -3.57
C MET A 131 -3.66 -38.75 -2.45
N SER A 132 -4.33 -37.81 -1.79
CA SER A 132 -3.75 -37.10 -0.64
C SER A 132 -3.46 -38.04 0.53
N PHE A 133 -4.33 -39.02 0.79
CA PHE A 133 -4.11 -40.05 1.81
C PHE A 133 -2.90 -40.92 1.45
N LEU A 134 -2.79 -41.37 0.21
CA LEU A 134 -1.65 -42.16 -0.27
C LEU A 134 -0.32 -41.38 -0.25
N ALA A 135 -0.36 -40.06 -0.39
CA ALA A 135 0.81 -39.19 -0.35
C ALA A 135 1.10 -38.59 1.04
N GLN A 136 0.39 -39.00 2.10
CA GLN A 136 0.44 -38.34 3.41
C GLN A 136 1.84 -38.31 4.06
N ASP A 137 2.66 -39.33 3.80
CA ASP A 137 4.01 -39.48 4.35
C ASP A 137 5.10 -38.84 3.47
N GLN A 138 4.73 -38.29 2.32
CA GLN A 138 5.65 -37.69 1.36
C GLN A 138 5.90 -36.21 1.69
N VAL A 139 7.15 -35.76 1.59
CA VAL A 139 7.48 -34.33 1.71
C VAL A 139 7.01 -33.59 0.44
N PRO A 140 6.25 -32.49 0.54
CA PRO A 140 5.89 -31.69 -0.62
C PRO A 140 7.15 -31.11 -1.29
N ASN A 141 7.20 -31.17 -2.61
CA ASN A 141 8.20 -30.49 -3.41
C ASN A 141 7.85 -29.00 -3.61
N PHE A 142 6.55 -28.68 -3.61
CA PHE A 142 6.04 -27.32 -3.74
C PHE A 142 5.09 -26.96 -2.60
N LEU A 143 5.26 -25.76 -2.04
CA LEU A 143 4.39 -25.24 -0.99
C LEU A 143 3.87 -23.84 -1.35
N TRP A 144 2.54 -23.71 -1.33
CA TRP A 144 1.86 -22.43 -1.39
C TRP A 144 1.16 -22.12 -0.06
N THR A 145 1.57 -21.07 0.65
CA THR A 145 1.02 -20.72 1.97
C THR A 145 0.82 -19.21 2.18
N VAL A 146 -0.15 -18.87 3.02
CA VAL A 146 -0.40 -17.51 3.53
C VAL A 146 0.57 -17.12 4.66
N ARG A 147 1.17 -18.07 5.37
CA ARG A 147 2.08 -17.80 6.49
C ARG A 147 3.13 -18.90 6.60
N LEU A 148 4.41 -18.52 6.72
CA LEU A 148 5.48 -19.49 7.01
C LEU A 148 5.41 -20.01 8.45
N SER A 149 4.90 -19.21 9.39
CA SER A 149 4.82 -19.57 10.81
C SER A 149 3.85 -20.72 11.11
N SER A 150 2.95 -21.04 10.18
CA SER A 150 2.01 -22.16 10.31
C SER A 150 2.54 -23.47 9.74
N ILE A 151 3.76 -23.45 9.20
CA ILE A 151 4.45 -24.61 8.62
C ILE A 151 5.49 -25.09 9.61
N ASP A 152 5.59 -26.42 9.72
CA ASP A 152 6.62 -27.07 10.51
C ASP A 152 8.03 -26.63 10.05
N GLN A 153 8.82 -26.11 10.99
CA GLN A 153 10.16 -25.60 10.73
C GLN A 153 11.14 -26.73 10.38
N GLU A 154 10.84 -27.98 10.74
CA GLU A 154 11.63 -29.14 10.32
C GLU A 154 11.31 -29.56 8.88
N LEU A 155 10.09 -29.28 8.40
CA LEU A 155 9.66 -29.60 7.05
C LEU A 155 10.18 -28.58 6.03
N LEU A 156 10.18 -27.29 6.38
CA LEU A 156 10.48 -26.19 5.46
C LEU A 156 11.84 -26.29 4.73
N PRO A 157 12.95 -26.73 5.37
CA PRO A 157 14.23 -26.94 4.69
C PRO A 157 14.19 -28.04 3.61
N ARG A 158 13.25 -28.99 3.71
CA ARG A 158 13.15 -30.16 2.83
C ARG A 158 12.26 -29.94 1.60
N ILE A 159 11.45 -28.89 1.60
CA ILE A 159 10.58 -28.52 0.46
C ILE A 159 11.43 -27.83 -0.61
N GLU A 160 11.27 -28.10 -1.90
CA GLU A 160 12.12 -27.46 -2.90
C GLU A 160 11.70 -26.01 -3.17
N VAL A 161 10.41 -25.83 -3.44
CA VAL A 161 9.85 -24.55 -3.88
C VAL A 161 8.82 -24.04 -2.88
N VAL A 162 8.97 -22.78 -2.46
CA VAL A 162 8.07 -22.14 -1.47
C VAL A 162 7.70 -20.75 -1.94
N ASN A 163 6.41 -20.41 -1.95
CA ASN A 163 5.93 -19.09 -2.38
C ASN A 163 6.20 -17.95 -1.37
N ARG A 164 7.14 -18.14 -0.42
CA ARG A 164 7.45 -17.18 0.64
C ARG A 164 8.93 -17.06 0.98
N TYR A 165 9.36 -15.85 1.31
CA TYR A 165 10.62 -15.54 1.97
C TYR A 165 10.47 -15.34 3.49
N PRO A 166 11.46 -15.75 4.29
CA PRO A 166 11.54 -15.35 5.69
C PRO A 166 11.91 -13.87 5.86
N ARG A 167 11.48 -13.25 6.97
CA ARG A 167 11.86 -11.88 7.41
C ARG A 167 11.61 -10.78 6.35
N LEU A 168 10.34 -10.45 6.10
CA LEU A 168 9.95 -9.35 5.19
C LEU A 168 9.61 -8.04 5.90
N TYR A 169 10.04 -7.86 7.15
CA TYR A 169 9.64 -6.70 7.98
C TYR A 169 10.01 -5.36 7.34
N ALA A 170 11.26 -5.26 6.87
CA ALA A 170 11.85 -4.10 6.23
C ALA A 170 11.07 -3.62 4.99
N LEU A 171 10.42 -4.53 4.27
CA LEU A 171 9.70 -4.19 3.05
C LEU A 171 8.18 -4.07 3.24
N CYS A 172 7.61 -4.96 4.07
CA CYS A 172 6.16 -5.17 4.13
C CYS A 172 5.47 -4.56 5.36
N THR A 173 6.21 -3.85 6.20
CA THR A 173 5.62 -3.00 7.26
C THR A 173 5.83 -1.54 6.89
N LYS A 174 4.97 -0.66 7.41
CA LYS A 174 5.05 0.76 7.09
C LYS A 174 6.29 1.39 7.73
N GLU A 175 6.59 0.96 8.95
CA GLU A 175 7.80 1.34 9.68
C GLU A 175 9.06 0.82 9.00
N GLY A 176 9.09 -0.46 8.64
CA GLY A 176 10.21 -1.05 7.93
C GLY A 176 10.48 -0.34 6.61
N LEU A 177 9.45 -0.13 5.79
CA LEU A 177 9.60 0.53 4.49
C LEU A 177 10.07 1.98 4.65
N CYS A 178 9.53 2.71 5.63
CA CYS A 178 9.97 4.05 5.99
C CYS A 178 11.47 4.07 6.34
N GLN A 179 11.91 3.17 7.22
CA GLN A 179 13.31 3.07 7.64
C GLN A 179 14.23 2.67 6.47
N SER A 180 13.85 1.67 5.68
CA SER A 180 14.70 1.19 4.59
C SER A 180 14.87 2.26 3.49
N LEU A 181 13.83 3.02 3.17
CA LEU A 181 13.92 4.08 2.15
C LEU A 181 14.82 5.25 2.57
N GLN A 182 14.96 5.54 3.87
CA GLN A 182 15.93 6.53 4.35
C GLN A 182 17.39 6.15 4.00
N ASN A 183 17.68 4.86 3.82
CA ASN A 183 18.99 4.37 3.43
C ASN A 183 19.20 4.35 1.90
N LEU A 184 18.21 4.77 1.09
CA LEU A 184 18.31 4.78 -0.37
C LEU A 184 19.56 5.50 -0.91
N PRO A 185 20.02 6.65 -0.34
CA PRO A 185 21.24 7.32 -0.79
C PRO A 185 22.51 6.47 -0.74
N TRP A 186 22.54 5.38 0.05
CA TRP A 186 23.68 4.45 0.10
C TRP A 186 23.72 3.49 -1.08
N PHE A 187 22.59 3.32 -1.78
CA PHE A 187 22.45 2.40 -2.90
C PHE A 187 22.27 3.13 -4.23
N GLU A 188 21.61 4.28 -4.23
CA GLU A 188 21.23 5.04 -5.41
C GLU A 188 21.29 6.55 -5.14
N GLN A 189 21.70 7.35 -6.12
CA GLN A 189 21.63 8.80 -6.04
C GLN A 189 20.21 9.32 -6.38
N VAL A 190 19.21 8.78 -5.69
CA VAL A 190 17.79 9.12 -5.90
C VAL A 190 17.19 9.56 -4.56
N ASP A 191 16.51 10.70 -4.57
CA ASP A 191 15.74 11.16 -3.42
C ASP A 191 14.42 10.38 -3.34
N PHE A 192 14.21 9.63 -2.25
CA PHE A 192 12.99 8.85 -2.05
C PHE A 192 11.74 9.75 -1.95
N ASN A 193 11.90 11.03 -1.62
CA ASN A 193 10.79 11.97 -1.56
C ASN A 193 10.17 12.27 -2.94
N THR A 194 10.79 11.81 -4.03
CA THR A 194 10.23 11.92 -5.40
C THR A 194 9.16 10.88 -5.71
N PHE A 195 9.09 9.77 -4.95
CA PHE A 195 8.13 8.69 -5.20
C PHE A 195 7.48 8.10 -3.94
N PHE A 196 7.91 8.49 -2.74
CA PHE A 196 7.34 8.05 -1.47
C PHE A 196 7.00 9.26 -0.61
N PRO A 197 5.72 9.48 -0.24
CA PRO A 197 5.35 10.59 0.62
C PRO A 197 6.10 10.52 1.94
N ARG A 198 6.68 11.65 2.35
CA ARG A 198 7.57 11.72 3.52
C ARG A 198 6.89 11.17 4.77
N CYS A 199 7.64 10.42 5.56
CA CYS A 199 7.13 9.56 6.61
C CYS A 199 8.09 9.55 7.80
N TYR A 200 7.52 9.49 9.01
CA TYR A 200 8.24 9.55 10.27
C TYR A 200 7.72 8.49 11.24
N ARG A 201 8.61 7.96 12.07
CA ARG A 201 8.36 6.95 13.09
C ARG A 201 8.25 7.61 14.46
N LEU A 202 7.04 7.75 14.96
CA LEU A 202 6.77 8.49 16.21
C LEU A 202 7.15 7.70 17.48
N GLY A 203 7.79 6.54 17.33
CA GLY A 203 8.42 5.80 18.43
C GLY A 203 9.81 6.31 18.82
N PHE A 204 10.42 7.18 18.02
CA PHE A 204 11.78 7.68 18.23
C PHE A 204 11.77 9.20 18.38
N THR A 205 12.44 9.72 19.41
CA THR A 205 12.44 11.15 19.75
C THR A 205 12.91 12.02 18.58
N ASP A 206 14.01 11.65 17.94
CA ASP A 206 14.61 12.42 16.85
C ASP A 206 13.67 12.52 15.63
N GLU A 207 12.94 11.43 15.32
CA GLU A 207 11.96 11.42 14.24
C GLU A 207 10.65 12.13 14.60
N GLU A 208 10.23 12.09 15.86
CA GLU A 208 9.12 12.90 16.36
C GLU A 208 9.43 14.40 16.24
N GLU A 209 10.64 14.82 16.64
CA GLU A 209 11.09 16.20 16.47
C GLU A 209 11.17 16.62 15.00
N ALA A 210 11.68 15.75 14.13
CA ALA A 210 11.74 15.99 12.69
C ALA A 210 10.32 16.13 12.09
N PHE A 211 9.37 15.32 12.55
CA PHE A 211 7.97 15.44 12.17
C PHE A 211 7.36 16.78 12.61
N ILE A 212 7.58 17.20 13.87
CA ILE A 212 7.08 18.48 14.39
C ILE A 212 7.61 19.65 13.55
N GLU A 213 8.90 19.61 13.21
CA GLU A 213 9.52 20.63 12.36
C GLU A 213 8.93 20.64 10.95
N ASP A 214 8.74 19.48 10.32
CA ASP A 214 8.13 19.43 8.99
C ASP A 214 6.64 19.84 9.02
N PHE A 215 5.89 19.50 10.06
CA PHE A 215 4.51 19.96 10.23
C PHE A 215 4.45 21.49 10.23
N ARG A 216 5.34 22.12 11.01
CA ARG A 216 5.49 23.58 11.13
C ARG A 216 5.89 24.24 9.81
N LEU A 217 6.89 23.68 9.13
CA LEU A 217 7.33 24.17 7.81
C LEU A 217 6.23 24.01 6.75
N THR A 218 5.50 22.90 6.78
CA THR A 218 4.35 22.66 5.88
C THR A 218 3.23 23.65 6.13
N ALA A 219 2.93 23.99 7.40
CA ALA A 219 1.97 25.03 7.76
C ALA A 219 2.38 26.41 7.21
N ALA A 220 3.67 26.79 7.34
CA ALA A 220 4.17 28.05 6.81
C ALA A 220 4.03 28.12 5.28
N ARG A 221 4.46 27.09 4.55
CA ARG A 221 4.30 27.01 3.08
C ARG A 221 2.83 27.01 2.66
N SER A 222 1.99 26.32 3.42
CA SER A 222 0.56 26.30 3.19
C SER A 222 -0.07 27.69 3.35
N LEU A 223 0.31 28.42 4.40
CA LEU A 223 -0.17 29.78 4.61
C LEU A 223 0.16 30.69 3.43
N LEU A 224 1.39 30.62 2.90
CA LEU A 224 1.78 31.38 1.69
C LEU A 224 0.91 31.02 0.48
N ARG A 225 0.51 29.74 0.32
CA ARG A 225 -0.40 29.32 -0.76
C ARG A 225 -1.84 29.81 -0.54
N LEU A 226 -2.35 29.69 0.68
CA LEU A 226 -3.69 30.19 1.07
C LEU A 226 -3.81 31.72 0.98
N ALA A 227 -2.69 32.43 1.17
CA ALA A 227 -2.57 33.87 1.01
C ALA A 227 -2.70 34.31 -0.46
N LEU A 228 -2.24 33.47 -1.40
CA LEU A 228 -2.30 33.76 -2.83
C LEU A 228 -3.65 33.41 -3.46
N GLN A 229 -4.42 32.50 -2.86
CA GLN A 229 -5.76 32.11 -3.33
C GLN A 229 -6.82 33.18 -3.05
N ASN A 230 -7.75 33.36 -3.98
CA ASN A 230 -8.92 34.20 -3.71
C ASN A 230 -9.79 33.53 -2.64
N VAL A 231 -10.39 34.32 -1.75
CA VAL A 231 -11.26 33.81 -0.66
C VAL A 231 -12.42 32.97 -1.21
N ARG A 232 -12.88 33.25 -2.43
CA ARG A 232 -13.95 32.51 -3.13
C ARG A 232 -13.54 31.12 -3.66
N ASP A 233 -12.24 30.89 -3.85
CA ASP A 233 -11.69 29.62 -4.36
C ASP A 233 -11.25 28.68 -3.23
N ARG A 234 -11.45 29.07 -1.96
CA ARG A 234 -11.11 28.26 -0.80
C ARG A 234 -12.13 27.12 -0.66
N PRO A 235 -11.69 25.87 -0.44
CA PRO A 235 -12.60 24.79 -0.07
C PRO A 235 -13.11 25.06 1.36
N VAL A 236 -14.15 25.88 1.49
CA VAL A 236 -14.82 26.15 2.76
C VAL A 236 -15.54 24.87 3.19
N GLY A 237 -15.34 24.47 4.44
CA GLY A 237 -15.90 23.25 5.05
C GLY A 237 -17.42 23.28 5.30
N THR A 238 -18.20 23.98 4.49
CA THR A 238 -19.66 23.97 4.58
C THR A 238 -20.25 23.22 3.38
N GLU A 239 -20.31 21.89 3.47
CA GLU A 239 -21.40 21.17 2.80
C GLU A 239 -22.70 21.69 3.44
N GLN A 240 -23.45 22.54 2.73
CA GLN A 240 -24.81 22.91 3.15
C GLN A 240 -25.63 21.63 3.33
N PRO A 241 -26.41 21.48 4.42
CA PRO A 241 -27.39 20.41 4.51
C PRO A 241 -28.39 20.51 3.35
N PRO A 242 -28.98 19.40 2.86
CA PRO A 242 -30.05 19.48 1.88
C PRO A 242 -31.18 20.33 2.44
N GLU A 243 -31.62 21.33 1.67
CA GLU A 243 -32.73 22.19 2.06
C GLU A 243 -33.98 21.34 2.37
N PRO A 244 -34.61 21.52 3.55
CA PRO A 244 -35.97 21.06 3.75
C PRO A 244 -36.93 22.01 3.03
N ASP A 245 -37.95 21.42 2.40
CA ASP A 245 -38.94 22.08 1.56
C ASP A 245 -39.49 23.42 2.10
N SER A 246 -39.58 24.36 1.17
CA SER A 246 -40.22 25.68 1.19
C SER A 246 -41.29 25.93 2.25
N VAL A 247 -41.07 26.97 3.08
CA VAL A 247 -42.13 27.89 3.54
C VAL A 247 -41.55 29.32 3.62
N PRO A 248 -42.17 30.33 2.97
CA PRO A 248 -41.68 31.71 3.05
C PRO A 248 -42.19 32.36 4.34
N VAL A 249 -41.29 32.65 5.29
CA VAL A 249 -41.59 33.55 6.41
C VAL A 249 -40.59 34.69 6.41
N SER A 250 -41.11 35.85 6.04
CA SER A 250 -40.45 37.15 6.08
C SER A 250 -40.18 37.58 7.52
N HIS A 251 -38.94 37.40 8.00
CA HIS A 251 -38.40 38.21 9.08
C HIS A 251 -36.93 38.53 8.81
N SER A 252 -36.71 39.76 8.35
CA SER A 252 -35.43 40.45 8.40
C SER A 252 -34.94 40.50 9.85
N MET A 253 -33.83 39.83 10.13
CA MET A 253 -33.04 40.04 11.35
C MET A 253 -31.63 40.51 10.95
N PRO A 254 -31.00 41.39 11.75
CA PRO A 254 -29.88 42.19 11.31
C PRO A 254 -28.62 41.34 11.19
N ALA A 255 -27.79 41.68 10.21
CA ALA A 255 -26.39 41.27 10.21
C ALA A 255 -25.75 41.73 11.52
N THR A 256 -25.48 40.80 12.43
CA THR A 256 -24.56 41.03 13.54
C THR A 256 -23.16 41.09 12.94
N GLU A 257 -22.76 42.32 12.58
CA GLU A 257 -21.38 42.70 12.34
C GLU A 257 -20.58 42.47 13.64
N GLY A 258 -20.01 41.26 13.78
CA GLY A 258 -18.89 41.03 14.69
C GLY A 258 -17.63 41.69 14.13
N PRO A 259 -16.70 42.19 14.98
CA PRO A 259 -15.55 42.97 14.54
C PRO A 259 -14.48 42.05 13.90
N HIS A 260 -14.68 41.66 12.64
CA HIS A 260 -13.66 40.96 11.86
C HIS A 260 -12.87 41.97 11.03
N SER A 261 -12.04 42.74 11.73
CA SER A 261 -11.00 43.55 11.09
C SER A 261 -10.03 42.65 10.30
N PRO A 262 -9.64 43.01 9.07
CA PRO A 262 -8.65 42.26 8.30
C PRO A 262 -7.24 42.48 8.91
N LEU A 263 -6.69 41.49 9.62
CA LEU A 263 -5.60 41.76 10.59
C LEU A 263 -4.42 40.76 10.61
N TYR A 264 -3.89 40.32 9.46
CA TYR A 264 -2.73 39.39 9.48
C TYR A 264 -1.55 39.66 8.51
N PRO A 265 -1.14 40.92 8.20
CA PRO A 265 0.12 41.15 7.48
C PRO A 265 1.34 40.51 8.19
N GLN A 266 1.34 40.51 9.53
CA GLN A 266 2.42 39.93 10.34
C GLN A 266 2.54 38.41 10.20
N LEU A 267 1.41 37.69 10.13
CA LEU A 267 1.42 36.23 9.99
C LEU A 267 2.04 35.79 8.65
N VAL A 268 1.74 36.54 7.58
CA VAL A 268 2.35 36.31 6.26
C VAL A 268 3.86 36.60 6.29
N GLU A 269 4.29 37.66 6.98
CA GLU A 269 5.71 37.97 7.12
C GLU A 269 6.47 36.91 7.93
N GLU A 270 5.87 36.39 9.01
CA GLU A 270 6.39 35.26 9.77
C GLU A 270 6.56 34.01 8.88
N ALA A 271 5.55 33.69 8.05
CA ALA A 271 5.62 32.57 7.12
C ALA A 271 6.68 32.76 6.03
N LEU A 272 6.81 33.98 5.47
CA LEU A 272 7.86 34.33 4.50
C LEU A 272 9.24 34.13 5.12
N LYS A 273 9.48 34.69 6.32
CA LYS A 273 10.74 34.55 7.05
C LYS A 273 11.11 33.08 7.30
N VAL A 274 10.17 32.26 7.76
CA VAL A 274 10.38 30.82 7.97
C VAL A 274 10.76 30.13 6.65
N CYS A 275 10.00 30.39 5.59
CA CYS A 275 10.20 29.74 4.30
C CYS A 275 11.52 30.16 3.62
N GLU A 276 11.94 31.42 3.78
CA GLU A 276 13.24 31.93 3.31
C GLU A 276 14.39 31.23 4.05
N GLN A 277 14.28 31.09 5.37
CA GLN A 277 15.27 30.36 6.17
C GLN A 277 15.34 28.89 5.77
N HIS A 278 14.19 28.24 5.58
CA HIS A 278 14.12 26.86 5.13
C HIS A 278 14.77 26.66 3.75
N LEU A 279 14.52 27.59 2.82
CA LEU A 279 15.19 27.58 1.52
C LEU A 279 16.72 27.72 1.64
N GLY A 280 17.18 28.52 2.61
CA GLY A 280 18.60 28.62 2.96
C GLY A 280 19.19 27.29 3.45
N VAL A 281 18.48 26.58 4.34
CA VAL A 281 18.85 25.24 4.83
C VAL A 281 18.91 24.22 3.68
N LEU A 282 17.91 24.22 2.79
CA LEU A 282 17.92 23.39 1.57
C LEU A 282 19.06 23.75 0.60
N GLY A 283 19.61 24.96 0.73
CA GLY A 283 20.81 25.44 0.04
C GLY A 283 22.11 25.27 0.83
N HIS A 284 22.07 24.54 1.96
CA HIS A 284 23.21 24.28 2.84
C HIS A 284 23.86 25.53 3.46
N GLN A 285 23.09 26.60 3.65
CA GLN A 285 23.56 27.87 4.22
C GLN A 285 23.66 27.85 5.76
N ASP A 286 23.38 26.70 6.38
CA ASP A 286 23.33 26.47 7.82
C ASP A 286 24.42 25.51 8.34
N ILE A 287 25.25 24.95 7.46
CA ILE A 287 26.33 23.99 7.81
C ILE A 287 27.22 24.51 8.95
N ASP A 288 27.51 25.81 8.97
CA ASP A 288 28.43 26.42 9.95
C ASP A 288 27.75 26.92 11.24
N ARG A 289 26.44 26.63 11.43
CA ARG A 289 25.69 27.14 12.59
C ARG A 289 25.68 26.11 13.73
N ASN A 290 26.34 26.44 14.85
CA ASN A 290 26.34 25.64 16.09
C ASN A 290 25.02 25.73 16.91
N THR A 291 23.91 26.12 16.28
CA THR A 291 22.65 26.46 16.96
C THR A 291 21.49 25.67 16.35
N PRO A 292 20.41 25.38 17.12
CA PRO A 292 19.25 24.67 16.58
C PRO A 292 18.70 25.35 15.32
N SER A 293 18.12 24.53 14.42
CA SER A 293 17.56 24.96 13.13
C SER A 293 16.90 26.34 13.24
N PRO A 294 17.29 27.34 12.43
CA PRO A 294 16.73 28.70 12.52
C PRO A 294 15.19 28.69 12.44
N CYS A 295 14.64 27.73 11.69
CA CYS A 295 13.21 27.53 11.54
C CYS A 295 12.53 27.21 12.88
N ARG A 296 13.22 26.59 13.85
CA ARG A 296 12.65 26.22 15.16
C ARG A 296 12.44 27.41 16.10
N THR A 297 13.25 28.46 15.99
CA THR A 297 13.29 29.56 16.99
C THR A 297 12.90 30.93 16.43
N CYS A 298 12.67 31.03 15.12
CA CYS A 298 12.48 32.32 14.47
C CYS A 298 11.14 33.03 14.76
N ILE A 299 10.16 32.29 15.30
CA ILE A 299 8.78 32.75 15.61
C ILE A 299 8.19 31.97 16.81
N ASP A 300 7.09 32.48 17.38
CA ASP A 300 6.23 31.75 18.32
C ASP A 300 5.34 30.76 17.54
N TRP A 301 5.75 29.49 17.53
CA TRP A 301 5.07 28.44 16.78
C TRP A 301 3.68 28.09 17.30
N ASP A 302 3.44 28.19 18.60
CA ASP A 302 2.14 27.84 19.17
C ASP A 302 1.11 28.90 18.77
N ARG A 303 1.50 30.19 18.80
CA ARG A 303 0.68 31.28 18.24
C ARG A 303 0.50 31.10 16.73
N PHE A 304 1.58 30.85 15.99
CA PHE A 304 1.54 30.73 14.53
C PHE A 304 0.59 29.61 14.08
N LEU A 305 0.69 28.42 14.69
CA LEU A 305 -0.17 27.28 14.35
C LEU A 305 -1.64 27.55 14.67
N ARG A 306 -1.95 28.18 15.81
CA ARG A 306 -3.33 28.58 16.13
C ARG A 306 -3.93 29.48 15.05
N GLU A 307 -3.22 30.52 14.63
CA GLU A 307 -3.72 31.41 13.57
C GLU A 307 -3.75 30.72 12.20
N TYR A 308 -2.77 29.87 11.90
CA TYR A 308 -2.77 29.04 10.68
C TYR A 308 -4.03 28.16 10.61
N TYR A 309 -4.42 27.49 11.70
CA TYR A 309 -5.62 26.66 11.72
C TYR A 309 -6.89 27.47 11.43
N ARG A 310 -6.98 28.70 11.95
CA ARG A 310 -8.11 29.60 11.67
C ARG A 310 -8.19 29.99 10.19
N VAL A 311 -7.04 30.18 9.54
CA VAL A 311 -6.97 30.47 8.10
C VAL A 311 -7.29 29.24 7.26
N ALA A 312 -6.68 28.09 7.58
CA ALA A 312 -6.77 26.87 6.78
C ALA A 312 -8.11 26.13 6.95
N HIS A 313 -8.70 26.15 8.14
CA HIS A 313 -9.86 25.32 8.48
C HIS A 313 -11.13 26.12 8.82
N GLU A 314 -10.99 27.36 9.30
CA GLU A 314 -12.14 28.18 9.72
C GLU A 314 -12.48 29.29 8.70
N GLY A 315 -11.77 29.34 7.57
CA GLY A 315 -12.06 30.27 6.48
C GLY A 315 -11.60 31.71 6.71
N THR A 316 -10.76 31.96 7.72
CA THR A 316 -10.27 33.32 8.03
C THR A 316 -9.49 33.91 6.86
N GLY A 317 -9.93 35.05 6.34
CA GLY A 317 -9.31 35.75 5.21
C GLY A 317 -7.91 36.29 5.51
N LEU A 318 -7.04 36.32 4.50
CA LEU A 318 -5.75 37.01 4.55
C LEU A 318 -5.76 38.20 3.60
N VAL A 319 -5.20 39.33 4.03
CA VAL A 319 -5.01 40.53 3.21
C VAL A 319 -3.52 40.75 3.01
N LEU A 320 -3.11 40.83 1.74
CA LEU A 320 -1.71 40.95 1.35
C LEU A 320 -1.46 42.29 0.67
N SER A 321 -0.32 42.90 0.98
CA SER A 321 0.23 43.96 0.13
C SER A 321 0.68 43.39 -1.22
N ARG A 322 0.86 44.27 -2.22
CA ARG A 322 1.40 43.89 -3.52
C ARG A 322 2.78 43.24 -3.40
N GLU A 323 3.64 43.82 -2.56
CA GLU A 323 4.98 43.31 -2.28
C GLU A 323 4.95 41.92 -1.65
N GLN A 324 4.08 41.70 -0.66
CA GLN A 324 3.92 40.40 -0.02
C GLN A 324 3.48 39.33 -1.02
N ARG A 325 2.56 39.67 -1.93
CA ARG A 325 2.09 38.76 -2.99
C ARG A 325 3.23 38.35 -3.91
N GLU A 326 4.04 39.29 -4.38
CA GLU A 326 5.20 39.04 -5.25
C GLU A 326 6.25 38.17 -4.53
N ARG A 327 6.57 38.47 -3.26
CA ARG A 327 7.49 37.66 -2.44
C ARG A 327 6.99 36.23 -2.21
N CYS A 328 5.70 36.06 -1.90
CA CYS A 328 5.11 34.73 -1.71
C CYS A 328 5.24 33.88 -2.99
N GLN A 329 4.98 34.48 -4.16
CA GLN A 329 5.07 33.79 -5.45
C GLN A 329 6.51 33.38 -5.78
N ASP A 330 7.48 34.30 -5.66
CA ASP A 330 8.91 34.00 -5.90
C ASP A 330 9.40 32.88 -4.98
N LEU A 331 9.11 32.99 -3.68
CA LEU A 331 9.60 32.04 -2.70
C LEU A 331 9.01 30.64 -2.90
N LEU A 332 7.71 30.53 -3.17
CA LEU A 332 7.08 29.24 -3.48
C LEU A 332 7.66 28.62 -4.76
N GLN A 333 7.91 29.41 -5.80
CA GLN A 333 8.53 28.91 -7.05
C GLN A 333 9.96 28.41 -6.82
N ARG A 334 10.72 29.06 -5.94
CA ARG A 334 12.08 28.62 -5.57
C ARG A 334 12.05 27.35 -4.70
N LEU A 335 11.11 27.25 -3.78
CA LEU A 335 10.89 26.05 -2.96
C LEU A 335 10.45 24.85 -3.81
N GLU A 336 9.59 25.05 -4.82
CA GLU A 336 9.12 23.99 -5.72
C GLU A 336 10.27 23.25 -6.42
N LYS A 337 11.33 23.98 -6.77
CA LYS A 337 12.54 23.41 -7.39
C LYS A 337 13.36 22.53 -6.45
N LYS A 338 13.15 22.62 -5.14
CA LYS A 338 13.92 21.93 -4.09
C LYS A 338 13.09 20.90 -3.33
N LEU A 339 11.76 21.02 -3.33
CA LEU A 339 10.85 20.17 -2.58
C LEU A 339 9.95 19.37 -3.53
N PRO A 340 10.29 18.10 -3.84
CA PRO A 340 9.52 17.27 -4.77
C PRO A 340 8.04 17.11 -4.40
N GLN A 341 7.71 17.22 -3.10
CA GLN A 341 6.37 17.01 -2.58
C GLN A 341 5.54 18.28 -2.44
N LEU A 342 6.04 19.46 -2.86
CA LEU A 342 5.30 20.72 -2.74
C LEU A 342 3.97 20.67 -3.52
N GLY A 343 3.95 19.99 -4.67
CA GLY A 343 2.75 19.83 -5.49
C GLY A 343 1.67 18.97 -4.83
N ILE A 344 2.04 17.96 -4.03
CA ILE A 344 1.10 17.00 -3.43
C ILE A 344 0.67 17.36 -2.00
N GLU A 345 1.46 18.19 -1.29
CA GLU A 345 1.26 18.42 0.14
C GLU A 345 0.00 19.23 0.47
N GLY A 346 -0.59 19.96 -0.50
CA GLY A 346 -1.86 20.67 -0.35
C GLY A 346 -1.90 21.70 0.78
N ASN A 347 -3.05 22.33 0.99
CA ASN A 347 -3.17 23.54 1.82
C ASN A 347 -3.64 23.26 3.25
N LEU A 348 -4.04 22.03 3.55
CA LEU A 348 -4.70 21.70 4.82
C LEU A 348 -3.79 20.97 5.79
N ASN A 349 -2.51 20.80 5.43
CA ASN A 349 -1.48 20.16 6.24
C ASN A 349 -1.97 18.82 6.83
N ILE A 350 -2.61 18.01 5.98
CA ILE A 350 -3.19 16.74 6.40
C ILE A 350 -2.07 15.71 6.51
N TRP A 351 -2.08 14.97 7.61
CA TRP A 351 -1.19 13.84 7.87
C TRP A 351 -2.00 12.58 8.10
N ILE A 352 -1.47 11.45 7.64
CA ILE A 352 -2.11 10.14 7.81
C ILE A 352 -1.31 9.30 8.80
N VAL A 353 -1.92 9.06 9.96
CA VAL A 353 -1.35 8.27 11.06
C VAL A 353 -1.74 6.81 10.85
N LYS A 354 -0.73 5.94 10.79
CA LYS A 354 -0.91 4.52 10.43
C LYS A 354 -0.23 3.62 11.47
N PRO A 355 -0.91 2.57 11.97
CA PRO A 355 -0.26 1.61 12.85
C PRO A 355 0.80 0.80 12.06
N SER A 356 2.00 0.65 12.61
CA SER A 356 3.19 0.12 11.91
C SER A 356 2.97 -1.25 11.25
N ALA A 357 2.32 -2.17 11.96
CA ALA A 357 2.13 -3.57 11.55
C ALA A 357 0.67 -3.95 11.22
N LYS A 358 -0.27 -2.98 11.15
CA LYS A 358 -1.66 -3.27 10.75
C LYS A 358 -1.84 -3.11 9.23
N SER A 359 -2.78 -3.89 8.71
CA SER A 359 -3.19 -3.91 7.30
C SER A 359 -4.70 -3.73 7.15
N ARG A 360 -5.19 -3.66 5.90
CA ARG A 360 -6.61 -3.54 5.54
C ARG A 360 -7.27 -2.21 5.96
N GLY A 361 -6.47 -1.14 6.08
CA GLY A 361 -6.94 0.19 6.49
C GLY A 361 -7.31 0.32 7.97
N ARG A 362 -7.04 -0.68 8.81
CA ARG A 362 -7.48 -0.68 10.22
C ARG A 362 -6.66 0.29 11.06
N GLY A 363 -7.34 1.18 11.79
CA GLY A 363 -6.73 2.13 12.71
C GLY A 363 -6.01 3.30 12.02
N ILE A 364 -6.25 3.52 10.73
CA ILE A 364 -5.71 4.66 10.00
C ILE A 364 -6.56 5.89 10.29
N ILE A 365 -5.91 7.00 10.62
CA ILE A 365 -6.55 8.27 10.95
C ILE A 365 -5.91 9.37 10.11
N CYS A 366 -6.72 10.27 9.56
CA CYS A 366 -6.22 11.52 8.97
C CYS A 366 -6.41 12.62 10.01
N ALA A 367 -5.36 13.41 10.26
CA ALA A 367 -5.35 14.50 11.22
C ALA A 367 -4.83 15.77 10.54
N THR A 368 -5.34 16.92 10.97
CA THR A 368 -4.93 18.23 10.44
C THR A 368 -4.27 19.13 11.47
N ARG A 369 -4.29 18.71 12.74
CA ARG A 369 -3.67 19.42 13.86
C ARG A 369 -2.52 18.62 14.44
N LEU A 370 -1.43 19.31 14.75
CA LEU A 370 -0.23 18.71 15.32
C LEU A 370 -0.53 18.03 16.66
N GLU A 371 -1.32 18.70 17.49
CA GLU A 371 -1.70 18.28 18.83
C GLU A 371 -2.45 16.93 18.79
N GLU A 372 -3.38 16.77 17.84
CA GLU A 372 -4.12 15.53 17.62
C GLU A 372 -3.19 14.35 17.29
N VAL A 373 -2.17 14.59 16.44
CA VAL A 373 -1.20 13.55 16.08
C VAL A 373 -0.36 13.14 17.29
N LEU A 374 0.11 14.11 18.08
CA LEU A 374 0.94 13.85 19.25
C LEU A 374 0.16 13.15 20.37
N GLU A 375 -1.10 13.52 20.61
CA GLU A 375 -1.98 12.89 21.61
C GLU A 375 -2.25 11.40 21.29
N LEU A 376 -2.48 11.07 20.01
CA LEU A 376 -2.65 9.69 19.56
C LEU A 376 -1.43 8.81 19.85
N VAL A 377 -0.24 9.38 19.76
CA VAL A 377 1.02 8.67 20.03
C VAL A 377 1.24 8.53 21.53
N GLN A 378 1.03 9.60 22.29
CA GLN A 378 1.24 9.62 23.75
C GLN A 378 0.30 8.65 24.48
N SER A 379 -0.98 8.60 24.09
CA SER A 379 -1.96 7.66 24.66
C SER A 379 -1.56 6.19 24.45
N SER A 380 -0.73 5.90 23.44
CA SER A 380 -0.23 4.55 23.14
C SER A 380 1.06 4.19 23.91
N ARG A 381 1.83 5.18 24.39
CA ARG A 381 3.10 4.99 25.14
C ARG A 381 2.92 4.39 26.53
N ALA A 382 1.69 4.32 27.05
CA ALA A 382 1.38 3.72 28.35
C ALA A 382 1.62 2.19 28.42
N LEU A 383 1.95 1.53 27.30
CA LEU A 383 2.25 0.10 27.23
C LEU A 383 3.74 -0.12 26.86
N PRO A 384 4.62 -0.50 27.81
CA PRO A 384 6.08 -0.54 27.64
C PRO A 384 6.66 -1.55 26.62
N ALA A 385 5.84 -2.29 25.87
CA ALA A 385 6.26 -3.52 25.19
C ALA A 385 6.40 -3.42 23.66
N ARG A 386 6.12 -2.28 23.01
CA ARG A 386 6.19 -2.16 21.55
C ARG A 386 7.04 -0.96 21.11
N VAL A 387 8.17 -1.26 20.48
CA VAL A 387 8.98 -0.27 19.75
C VAL A 387 8.14 0.20 18.56
N CYS A 388 7.93 1.52 18.44
CA CYS A 388 7.25 2.23 17.35
C CYS A 388 5.89 1.65 16.90
N GLU A 389 4.80 2.00 17.60
CA GLU A 389 3.45 1.56 17.22
C GLU A 389 2.87 2.28 15.98
N TRP A 390 3.36 3.48 15.69
CA TRP A 390 2.76 4.38 14.71
C TRP A 390 3.80 5.00 13.78
N VAL A 391 3.44 5.08 12.50
CA VAL A 391 4.10 5.97 11.54
C VAL A 391 3.13 7.09 11.15
N VAL A 392 3.67 8.28 10.94
CA VAL A 392 2.93 9.40 10.37
C VAL A 392 3.51 9.71 9.00
N GLN A 393 2.64 9.81 8.00
CA GLN A 393 3.04 10.05 6.62
C GLN A 393 2.28 11.25 6.07
N LYS A 394 2.91 12.07 5.23
CA LYS A 394 2.22 13.20 4.62
C LYS A 394 1.10 12.69 3.73
N TYR A 395 -0.11 13.20 3.95
CA TYR A 395 -1.25 12.87 3.11
C TYR A 395 -1.13 13.60 1.76
N VAL A 396 -1.37 12.87 0.67
CA VAL A 396 -1.44 13.42 -0.70
C VAL A 396 -2.81 14.09 -0.86
N GLU A 397 -2.82 15.41 -0.74
CA GLU A 397 -4.03 16.24 -0.76
C GLU A 397 -4.54 16.51 -2.19
N ARG A 398 -3.64 16.43 -3.17
CA ARG A 398 -3.93 16.62 -4.60
C ARG A 398 -3.72 15.33 -5.40
N PRO A 399 -4.49 14.26 -5.12
CA PRO A 399 -4.46 13.06 -5.93
C PRO A 399 -5.17 13.31 -7.26
N LEU A 400 -4.75 12.60 -8.31
CA LEU A 400 -5.60 12.41 -9.47
C LEU A 400 -6.90 11.75 -9.04
N THR A 401 -8.03 12.36 -9.38
CA THR A 401 -9.36 11.78 -9.18
C THR A 401 -9.97 11.42 -10.52
N ILE A 402 -10.81 10.39 -10.53
CA ILE A 402 -11.58 9.99 -11.70
C ILE A 402 -13.05 10.12 -11.30
N PHE A 403 -13.80 10.94 -12.03
CA PHE A 403 -15.19 11.29 -11.69
C PHE A 403 -15.32 11.77 -10.23
N ASN A 404 -14.41 12.67 -9.85
CA ASN A 404 -14.27 13.20 -8.48
C ASN A 404 -14.12 12.11 -7.40
N THR A 405 -13.65 10.90 -7.75
CA THR A 405 -13.49 9.80 -6.81
C THR A 405 -12.03 9.42 -6.71
N LYS A 406 -11.52 9.35 -5.47
CA LYS A 406 -10.16 8.91 -5.18
C LYS A 406 -9.99 7.42 -5.49
N PHE A 407 -8.84 7.06 -6.04
CA PHE A 407 -8.47 5.67 -6.27
C PHE A 407 -7.00 5.40 -5.94
N ASP A 408 -6.64 4.14 -5.77
CA ASP A 408 -5.24 3.68 -5.79
C ASP A 408 -5.06 2.53 -6.79
N ILE A 409 -3.82 2.20 -7.12
CA ILE A 409 -3.44 1.10 -8.01
C ILE A 409 -2.82 0.00 -7.17
N ARG A 410 -3.33 -1.23 -7.33
CA ARG A 410 -2.67 -2.45 -6.86
C ARG A 410 -1.80 -3.01 -7.99
N GLN A 411 -0.49 -2.83 -7.86
CA GLN A 411 0.50 -3.35 -8.80
C GLN A 411 1.14 -4.63 -8.26
N TRP A 412 1.17 -5.70 -9.06
CA TRP A 412 1.85 -6.95 -8.67
C TRP A 412 3.27 -7.03 -9.23
N PHE A 413 4.14 -7.66 -8.46
CA PHE A 413 5.48 -8.06 -8.89
C PHE A 413 5.93 -9.30 -8.13
N VAL A 414 6.84 -10.08 -8.71
CA VAL A 414 7.42 -11.28 -8.09
C VAL A 414 8.91 -11.10 -7.91
N VAL A 415 9.41 -11.46 -6.73
CA VAL A 415 10.85 -11.65 -6.50
C VAL A 415 11.11 -13.15 -6.50
N THR A 416 11.94 -13.63 -7.43
CA THR A 416 12.32 -15.06 -7.51
C THR A 416 13.68 -15.34 -6.89
N ASN A 417 14.51 -14.31 -6.69
CA ASN A 417 15.78 -14.42 -5.97
C ASN A 417 16.19 -13.06 -5.39
N TRP A 418 16.86 -13.06 -4.24
CA TRP A 418 17.46 -11.87 -3.62
C TRP A 418 18.99 -11.79 -3.81
N LYS A 419 19.63 -12.91 -4.15
CA LYS A 419 21.09 -13.03 -4.31
C LYS A 419 21.42 -13.98 -5.49
N PRO A 420 21.60 -13.47 -6.72
CA PRO A 420 21.39 -12.08 -7.17
C PRO A 420 19.91 -11.68 -7.20
N LEU A 421 19.61 -10.39 -7.00
CA LEU A 421 18.23 -9.88 -7.02
C LEU A 421 17.59 -10.07 -8.40
N THR A 422 16.46 -10.77 -8.46
CA THR A 422 15.69 -10.99 -9.70
C THR A 422 14.22 -10.66 -9.46
N VAL A 423 13.73 -9.65 -10.19
CA VAL A 423 12.41 -9.04 -10.03
C VAL A 423 11.65 -9.08 -11.33
N TRP A 424 10.38 -9.47 -11.26
CA TRP A 424 9.46 -9.58 -12.37
C TRP A 424 8.27 -8.66 -12.13
N PHE A 425 7.99 -7.77 -13.05
CA PHE A 425 6.84 -6.87 -12.98
C PHE A 425 5.67 -7.51 -13.72
N TYR A 426 4.46 -7.42 -13.17
CA TYR A 426 3.27 -7.93 -13.85
C TYR A 426 2.59 -6.79 -14.61
N GLN A 427 2.45 -6.90 -15.93
CA GLN A 427 2.00 -5.79 -16.78
C GLN A 427 0.55 -5.36 -16.51
N ASP A 428 -0.26 -6.27 -15.97
CA ASP A 428 -1.63 -5.98 -15.57
C ASP A 428 -1.75 -5.58 -14.09
N CYS A 429 -2.59 -4.58 -13.83
CA CYS A 429 -2.93 -4.15 -12.48
C CYS A 429 -4.38 -3.68 -12.42
N TYR A 430 -4.86 -3.38 -11.21
CA TYR A 430 -6.22 -2.89 -11.03
C TYR A 430 -6.28 -1.69 -10.08
N LEU A 431 -7.25 -0.83 -10.32
CA LEU A 431 -7.54 0.37 -9.54
C LEU A 431 -8.65 0.05 -8.53
N ARG A 432 -8.58 0.63 -7.34
CA ARG A 432 -9.62 0.54 -6.31
C ARG A 432 -10.17 1.92 -6.00
N PHE A 433 -11.47 2.10 -6.19
CA PHE A 433 -12.14 3.37 -5.94
C PHE A 433 -12.64 3.47 -4.50
N CYS A 434 -12.64 4.69 -3.97
CA CYS A 434 -13.41 5.07 -2.80
C CYS A 434 -14.93 5.02 -3.09
N SER A 435 -15.73 4.91 -2.04
CA SER A 435 -17.21 4.83 -2.16
C SER A 435 -17.90 6.19 -2.19
N ARG A 436 -17.16 7.26 -1.92
CA ARG A 436 -17.71 8.62 -1.88
C ARG A 436 -16.79 9.58 -2.62
N PRO A 437 -17.35 10.68 -3.17
CA PRO A 437 -16.56 11.70 -3.85
C PRO A 437 -15.48 12.28 -2.94
N PHE A 438 -14.33 12.55 -3.52
CA PHE A 438 -13.19 13.13 -2.84
C PHE A 438 -13.53 14.54 -2.34
N SER A 439 -13.20 14.82 -1.09
CA SER A 439 -13.31 16.14 -0.48
C SER A 439 -12.32 16.20 0.67
N LEU A 440 -11.61 17.31 0.82
CA LEU A 440 -10.73 17.51 1.97
C LEU A 440 -11.46 18.16 3.16
N CYS A 441 -12.70 18.61 2.98
CA CYS A 441 -13.53 19.17 4.05
C CYS A 441 -14.06 18.10 5.01
N ASN A 442 -14.11 16.84 4.56
CA ASN A 442 -14.60 15.71 5.34
C ASN A 442 -13.64 14.53 5.20
N LEU A 443 -12.84 14.29 6.23
CA LEU A 443 -11.79 13.26 6.26
C LEU A 443 -12.32 11.84 6.55
N GLU A 444 -13.58 11.55 6.23
CA GLU A 444 -14.15 10.23 6.46
C GLU A 444 -13.43 9.12 5.66
N PRO A 445 -13.24 7.91 6.25
CA PRO A 445 -12.54 6.82 5.59
C PRO A 445 -13.11 6.44 4.20
N ALA A 446 -14.41 6.63 4.00
CA ALA A 446 -15.10 6.32 2.74
C ALA A 446 -14.59 7.15 1.55
N ARG A 447 -14.08 8.37 1.79
CA ARG A 447 -13.54 9.28 0.76
C ARG A 447 -12.03 9.14 0.57
N HIS A 448 -11.32 8.70 1.62
CA HIS A 448 -9.86 8.76 1.66
C HIS A 448 -9.12 7.42 1.63
N LEU A 449 -9.77 6.30 1.96
CA LEU A 449 -9.11 4.98 2.08
C LEU A 449 -9.63 3.96 1.07
N CYS A 450 -8.92 3.71 -0.03
CA CYS A 450 -9.36 2.84 -1.13
C CYS A 450 -9.43 1.32 -0.79
N ASN A 451 -9.06 0.91 0.43
CA ASN A 451 -9.06 -0.51 0.82
C ASN A 451 -10.47 -1.12 0.73
N VAL A 452 -10.61 -2.20 -0.03
CA VAL A 452 -11.89 -2.94 -0.21
C VAL A 452 -12.55 -3.31 1.13
N SER A 453 -11.77 -3.67 2.15
CA SER A 453 -12.26 -3.98 3.50
C SER A 453 -12.94 -2.82 4.22
N ILE A 454 -12.50 -1.59 3.95
CA ILE A 454 -13.09 -0.36 4.47
C ILE A 454 -14.32 -0.03 3.62
N GLN A 455 -14.16 -0.02 2.30
CA GLN A 455 -15.20 0.41 1.36
C GLN A 455 -16.45 -0.48 1.38
N LYS A 456 -16.33 -1.77 1.71
CA LYS A 456 -17.48 -2.68 1.90
C LYS A 456 -18.42 -2.28 3.04
N ARG A 457 -17.96 -1.45 4.00
CA ARG A 457 -18.78 -1.00 5.14
C ARG A 457 -19.67 0.19 4.79
N TYR A 458 -19.40 0.86 3.66
CA TYR A 458 -20.10 2.07 3.27
C TYR A 458 -21.02 1.77 2.09
N LYS A 459 -22.30 2.11 2.26
CA LYS A 459 -23.23 2.19 1.14
C LYS A 459 -22.85 3.39 0.28
N THR A 460 -22.86 3.19 -1.03
CA THR A 460 -22.64 4.28 -1.99
C THR A 460 -23.89 5.14 -2.03
N LEU A 461 -23.85 6.31 -1.41
CA LEU A 461 -24.92 7.29 -1.51
C LEU A 461 -24.60 8.14 -2.75
N GLN A 462 -25.49 8.12 -3.76
CA GLN A 462 -25.31 8.82 -5.04
C GLN A 462 -23.98 8.49 -5.76
N PRO A 463 -23.78 7.23 -6.23
CA PRO A 463 -22.64 6.93 -7.10
C PRO A 463 -22.66 7.79 -8.37
N ASP A 464 -21.50 8.32 -8.77
CA ASP A 464 -21.35 8.74 -10.17
C ASP A 464 -21.52 7.48 -11.05
N PRO A 465 -22.46 7.47 -12.01
CA PRO A 465 -22.80 6.28 -12.78
C PRO A 465 -21.64 5.76 -13.65
N ARG A 466 -20.59 6.55 -13.83
CA ARG A 466 -19.38 6.18 -14.59
C ARG A 466 -18.34 5.47 -13.72
N VAL A 467 -18.44 5.55 -12.40
CA VAL A 467 -17.65 4.72 -11.47
C VAL A 467 -18.31 3.32 -11.43
N PRO A 468 -17.54 2.24 -11.65
CA PRO A 468 -18.12 0.91 -11.71
C PRO A 468 -18.76 0.52 -10.36
N PRO A 469 -19.90 -0.19 -10.33
CA PRO A 469 -20.59 -0.55 -9.07
C PRO A 469 -19.72 -1.35 -8.09
N ASP A 470 -18.82 -2.18 -8.63
CA ASP A 470 -17.87 -2.98 -7.86
C ASP A 470 -16.63 -2.20 -7.40
N LYS A 471 -16.51 -0.92 -7.81
CA LYS A 471 -15.44 0.02 -7.44
C LYS A 471 -14.05 -0.44 -7.88
N ILE A 472 -13.97 -1.23 -8.96
CA ILE A 472 -12.70 -1.73 -9.49
C ILE A 472 -12.60 -1.45 -10.99
N TRP A 473 -11.46 -0.91 -11.42
CA TRP A 473 -11.06 -0.89 -12.83
C TRP A 473 -9.83 -1.75 -13.07
N SER A 474 -9.73 -2.28 -14.29
CA SER A 474 -8.46 -2.76 -14.83
C SER A 474 -7.60 -1.57 -15.29
N ASN A 475 -6.29 -1.76 -15.33
CA ASN A 475 -5.35 -0.86 -16.00
C ASN A 475 -5.75 -0.53 -17.45
N LYS A 476 -6.35 -1.47 -18.19
CA LYS A 476 -6.85 -1.24 -19.56
C LYS A 476 -7.99 -0.20 -19.60
N GLN A 477 -8.92 -0.27 -18.65
CA GLN A 477 -9.99 0.73 -18.51
C GLN A 477 -9.42 2.10 -18.14
N PHE A 478 -8.40 2.15 -17.28
CA PHE A 478 -7.71 3.39 -16.96
C PHE A 478 -6.95 3.98 -18.16
N GLN A 479 -6.24 3.15 -18.93
CA GLN A 479 -5.59 3.56 -20.18
C GLN A 479 -6.58 4.12 -21.19
N ALA A 480 -7.74 3.47 -21.38
CA ALA A 480 -8.81 3.98 -22.23
C ALA A 480 -9.36 5.31 -21.73
N HIS A 481 -9.49 5.49 -20.42
CA HIS A 481 -9.88 6.77 -19.82
C HIS A 481 -8.84 7.87 -20.11
N LEU A 482 -7.56 7.60 -19.90
CA LEU A 482 -6.47 8.53 -20.24
C LEU A 482 -6.44 8.88 -21.73
N ALA A 483 -6.69 7.91 -22.61
CA ALA A 483 -6.77 8.14 -24.05
C ALA A 483 -7.92 9.10 -24.42
N ARG A 484 -9.09 8.96 -23.79
CA ARG A 484 -10.22 9.89 -23.98
C ARG A 484 -9.91 11.31 -23.48
N LEU A 485 -9.02 11.44 -22.51
CA LEU A 485 -8.52 12.74 -22.02
C LEU A 485 -7.38 13.31 -22.89
N GLY A 486 -7.00 12.64 -23.99
CA GLY A 486 -5.86 13.05 -24.83
C GLY A 486 -4.50 12.82 -24.18
N ARG A 487 -4.41 11.90 -23.21
CA ARG A 487 -3.21 11.64 -22.38
C ARG A 487 -2.80 10.16 -22.40
N ALA A 488 -2.98 9.48 -23.53
CA ALA A 488 -2.71 8.05 -23.66
C ALA A 488 -1.26 7.66 -23.32
N ASP A 489 -0.31 8.55 -23.62
CA ASP A 489 1.13 8.31 -23.45
C ASP A 489 1.59 8.35 -21.99
N VAL A 490 0.85 9.02 -21.11
CA VAL A 490 1.15 9.14 -19.68
C VAL A 490 1.32 7.78 -19.00
N TRP A 491 0.50 6.79 -19.36
CA TRP A 491 0.59 5.46 -18.76
C TRP A 491 1.97 4.82 -19.00
N GLN A 492 2.43 4.84 -20.25
CA GLN A 492 3.68 4.19 -20.66
C GLN A 492 4.92 5.04 -20.37
N ARG A 493 4.79 6.38 -20.37
CA ARG A 493 5.91 7.31 -20.19
C ARG A 493 6.16 7.72 -18.75
N VAL A 494 5.13 7.73 -17.90
CA VAL A 494 5.21 8.24 -16.52
C VAL A 494 4.81 7.17 -15.51
N VAL A 495 3.58 6.66 -15.60
CA VAL A 495 3.01 5.82 -14.52
C VAL A 495 3.74 4.48 -14.41
N VAL A 496 3.90 3.73 -15.50
CA VAL A 496 4.58 2.43 -15.47
C VAL A 496 6.07 2.55 -15.11
N PRO A 497 6.87 3.44 -15.74
CA PRO A 497 8.26 3.63 -15.35
C PRO A 497 8.44 4.06 -13.89
N GLY A 498 7.60 4.97 -13.39
CA GLY A 498 7.66 5.43 -11.99
C GLY A 498 7.33 4.31 -10.99
N MET A 499 6.30 3.49 -11.27
CA MET A 499 5.99 2.32 -10.42
C MET A 499 7.14 1.31 -10.40
N LYS A 500 7.72 1.02 -11.57
CA LYS A 500 8.88 0.12 -11.71
C LYS A 500 10.08 0.61 -10.91
N ALA A 501 10.42 1.90 -11.05
CA ALA A 501 11.53 2.52 -10.32
C ALA A 501 11.31 2.47 -8.80
N ALA A 502 10.14 2.90 -8.32
CA ALA A 502 9.80 2.88 -6.89
C ALA A 502 9.89 1.48 -6.28
N ILE A 503 9.39 0.44 -6.98
CA ILE A 503 9.52 -0.96 -6.55
C ILE A 503 11.00 -1.36 -6.48
N LEU A 504 11.79 -1.06 -7.51
CA LEU A 504 13.20 -1.45 -7.55
C LEU A 504 14.01 -0.78 -6.43
N HIS A 505 13.79 0.52 -6.19
CA HIS A 505 14.45 1.26 -5.11
C HIS A 505 14.09 0.68 -3.73
N ALA A 506 12.81 0.41 -3.46
CA ALA A 506 12.38 -0.21 -2.21
C ALA A 506 13.01 -1.60 -1.99
N LEU A 507 13.11 -2.42 -3.03
CA LEU A 507 13.74 -3.74 -2.95
C LEU A 507 15.25 -3.66 -2.72
N ARG A 508 15.95 -2.73 -3.36
CA ARG A 508 17.40 -2.53 -3.16
C ARG A 508 17.72 -2.16 -1.72
N CYS A 509 16.93 -1.25 -1.12
CA CYS A 509 17.12 -0.85 0.27
C CYS A 509 16.86 -1.96 1.28
N ALA A 510 15.85 -2.80 1.05
CA ALA A 510 15.48 -3.86 2.00
C ALA A 510 16.33 -5.14 1.84
N ARG A 511 17.20 -5.21 0.84
CA ARG A 511 17.87 -6.44 0.40
C ARG A 511 18.60 -7.19 1.51
N ASP A 512 19.36 -6.48 2.35
CA ASP A 512 20.21 -7.10 3.37
C ASP A 512 19.43 -7.55 4.61
N GLU A 513 18.23 -7.02 4.80
CA GLU A 513 17.32 -7.36 5.90
C GLU A 513 16.41 -8.54 5.55
N VAL A 514 16.18 -8.80 4.26
CA VAL A 514 15.32 -9.90 3.81
C VAL A 514 16.03 -11.24 3.94
N GLY A 515 15.34 -12.20 4.57
CA GLY A 515 15.80 -13.57 4.62
C GLY A 515 15.71 -14.23 3.24
N SER A 516 16.84 -14.66 2.69
CA SER A 516 16.87 -15.41 1.43
C SER A 516 16.88 -16.92 1.67
N ARG A 517 16.15 -17.63 0.82
CA ARG A 517 16.14 -19.09 0.74
C ARG A 517 16.10 -19.48 -0.73
N LYS A 518 17.02 -20.34 -1.17
CA LYS A 518 17.00 -20.87 -2.54
C LYS A 518 15.71 -21.65 -2.76
N GLY A 519 15.06 -21.46 -3.92
CA GLY A 519 13.75 -22.05 -4.21
C GLY A 519 12.56 -21.33 -3.55
N SER A 520 12.80 -20.29 -2.75
CA SER A 520 11.73 -19.37 -2.39
C SER A 520 11.53 -18.32 -3.47
N PHE A 521 10.28 -17.94 -3.68
CA PHE A 521 9.86 -16.76 -4.43
C PHE A 521 8.76 -16.05 -3.63
N GLU A 522 8.44 -14.80 -3.94
CA GLU A 522 7.27 -14.16 -3.33
C GLU A 522 6.57 -13.22 -4.31
N LEU A 523 5.25 -13.36 -4.37
CA LEU A 523 4.35 -12.44 -5.06
C LEU A 523 3.96 -11.32 -4.09
N PHE A 524 4.30 -10.10 -4.47
CA PHE A 524 4.01 -8.88 -3.72
C PHE A 524 2.91 -8.07 -4.39
N GLY A 525 2.24 -7.21 -3.61
CA GLY A 525 1.36 -6.17 -4.12
C GLY A 525 1.80 -4.80 -3.61
N ALA A 526 2.25 -3.92 -4.50
CA ALA A 526 2.52 -2.52 -4.20
C ALA A 526 1.25 -1.69 -4.41
N ASP A 527 0.97 -0.80 -3.45
CA ASP A 527 -0.14 0.14 -3.52
C ASP A 527 0.40 1.51 -3.91
N PHE A 528 -0.08 2.05 -5.03
CA PHE A 528 0.31 3.36 -5.57
C PHE A 528 -0.86 4.33 -5.62
N LEU A 529 -0.61 5.59 -5.29
CA LEU A 529 -1.52 6.70 -5.58
C LEU A 529 -0.97 7.51 -6.74
N ILE A 530 -1.83 8.07 -7.58
CA ILE A 530 -1.39 8.94 -8.69
C ILE A 530 -1.64 10.39 -8.29
N GLY A 531 -0.64 11.26 -8.41
CA GLY A 531 -0.78 12.71 -8.24
C GLY A 531 -1.47 13.36 -9.44
N GLU A 532 -1.92 14.61 -9.31
CA GLU A 532 -2.47 15.38 -10.45
C GLU A 532 -1.46 15.56 -11.61
N ASP A 533 -0.17 15.48 -11.31
CA ASP A 533 0.96 15.46 -12.25
C ASP A 533 1.22 14.08 -12.89
N PHE A 534 0.35 13.11 -12.60
CA PHE A 534 0.43 11.70 -13.01
C PHE A 534 1.61 10.91 -12.42
N GLN A 535 2.35 11.48 -11.47
CA GLN A 535 3.44 10.77 -10.82
C GLN A 535 2.89 9.70 -9.86
N PRO A 536 3.43 8.46 -9.90
CA PRO A 536 3.04 7.40 -8.99
C PRO A 536 3.76 7.53 -7.64
N TRP A 537 2.98 7.58 -6.56
CA TRP A 537 3.44 7.64 -5.18
C TRP A 537 3.23 6.29 -4.50
N LEU A 538 4.33 5.63 -4.12
CA LEU A 538 4.29 4.37 -3.37
C LEU A 538 3.73 4.62 -1.97
N LEU A 539 2.72 3.84 -1.59
CA LEU A 539 2.07 3.95 -0.27
C LEU A 539 2.49 2.82 0.68
N GLU A 540 2.50 1.59 0.18
CA GLU A 540 2.90 0.39 0.92
C GLU A 540 3.22 -0.77 -0.03
N ILE A 541 4.02 -1.72 0.43
CA ILE A 541 4.24 -3.01 -0.22
C ILE A 541 3.67 -4.10 0.68
N ASN A 542 2.82 -4.95 0.12
CA ASN A 542 2.15 -6.03 0.83
C ASN A 542 2.73 -7.38 0.40
N SER A 543 3.17 -8.18 1.38
CA SER A 543 3.37 -9.62 1.18
C SER A 543 2.02 -10.33 1.10
N CYS A 544 1.95 -11.40 0.32
CA CYS A 544 0.73 -12.21 0.16
C CYS A 544 -0.52 -11.35 -0.17
N PRO A 545 -0.52 -10.58 -1.28
CA PRO A 545 -1.66 -9.76 -1.65
C PRO A 545 -2.93 -10.60 -1.78
N THR A 546 -4.08 -10.01 -1.46
CA THR A 546 -5.36 -10.71 -1.54
C THR A 546 -5.63 -11.20 -2.97
N MET A 547 -6.04 -12.46 -3.09
CA MET A 547 -6.47 -13.09 -4.34
C MET A 547 -7.99 -13.32 -4.39
N SER A 548 -8.73 -12.64 -3.51
CA SER A 548 -10.19 -12.78 -3.43
C SER A 548 -10.86 -12.17 -4.66
N PRO A 549 -11.79 -12.88 -5.33
CA PRO A 549 -12.48 -12.40 -6.52
C PRO A 549 -13.63 -11.45 -6.16
N SER A 550 -13.31 -10.23 -5.71
CA SER A 550 -14.31 -9.24 -5.27
C SER A 550 -15.08 -8.58 -6.42
N SER A 551 -14.60 -8.71 -7.65
CA SER A 551 -15.18 -8.15 -8.88
C SER A 551 -14.89 -9.07 -10.07
N ALA A 552 -15.51 -8.81 -11.22
CA ALA A 552 -15.16 -9.50 -12.47
C ALA A 552 -13.68 -9.26 -12.84
N VAL A 553 -13.20 -8.03 -12.66
CA VAL A 553 -11.80 -7.65 -12.89
C VAL A 553 -10.85 -8.44 -11.99
N THR A 554 -11.05 -8.43 -10.67
CA THR A 554 -10.15 -9.15 -9.75
C THR A 554 -10.27 -10.66 -9.91
N ARG A 555 -11.47 -11.20 -10.22
CA ARG A 555 -11.63 -12.63 -10.52
C ARG A 555 -10.73 -13.07 -11.68
N ARG A 556 -10.71 -12.30 -12.78
CA ARG A 556 -9.86 -12.57 -13.94
C ARG A 556 -8.39 -12.36 -13.62
N LEU A 557 -8.02 -11.15 -13.15
CA LEU A 557 -6.63 -10.76 -12.97
C LEU A 557 -5.93 -11.56 -11.86
N CYS A 558 -6.59 -11.83 -10.73
CA CYS A 558 -6.01 -12.65 -9.66
C CYS A 558 -5.82 -14.10 -10.12
N ALA A 559 -6.71 -14.64 -10.96
CA ALA A 559 -6.51 -15.98 -11.52
C ALA A 559 -5.34 -16.02 -12.51
N ASN A 560 -5.21 -15.00 -13.37
CA ASN A 560 -4.14 -14.89 -14.33
C ASN A 560 -2.76 -14.75 -13.64
N VAL A 561 -2.62 -13.84 -12.67
CA VAL A 561 -1.32 -13.66 -11.97
C VAL A 561 -0.90 -14.92 -11.21
N GLN A 562 -1.85 -15.67 -10.66
CA GLN A 562 -1.56 -16.98 -10.05
C GLN A 562 -1.08 -17.99 -11.10
N ARG A 563 -1.71 -18.03 -12.29
CA ARG A 563 -1.30 -18.90 -13.41
C ARG A 563 0.11 -18.57 -13.89
N ASP A 564 0.33 -17.30 -14.15
CA ASP A 564 1.59 -16.81 -14.71
C ASP A 564 2.73 -16.91 -13.68
N THR A 565 2.42 -16.82 -12.38
CA THR A 565 3.40 -17.08 -11.32
C THR A 565 3.86 -18.54 -11.36
N LEU A 566 2.95 -19.50 -11.57
CA LEU A 566 3.32 -20.92 -11.72
C LEU A 566 4.13 -21.16 -12.99
N ARG A 567 3.77 -20.51 -14.12
CA ARG A 567 4.57 -20.54 -15.35
C ARG A 567 6.01 -20.07 -15.10
N LEU A 568 6.15 -18.98 -14.35
CA LEU A 568 7.44 -18.38 -14.03
C LEU A 568 8.32 -19.26 -13.12
N VAL A 569 7.74 -19.89 -12.09
CA VAL A 569 8.53 -20.57 -11.03
C VAL A 569 8.64 -22.08 -11.21
N LEU A 570 7.77 -22.68 -12.03
CA LEU A 570 7.80 -24.10 -12.35
C LEU A 570 8.16 -24.31 -13.82
N ASP A 571 7.30 -23.83 -14.73
CA ASP A 571 7.37 -24.22 -16.15
C ASP A 571 8.68 -23.73 -16.81
N ARG A 572 9.18 -22.52 -16.46
CA ARG A 572 10.48 -22.02 -16.97
C ARG A 572 11.69 -22.83 -16.53
N LYS A 573 11.60 -23.58 -15.43
CA LYS A 573 12.68 -24.46 -14.98
C LYS A 573 12.90 -25.60 -15.98
N ASP A 574 11.80 -26.11 -16.55
CA ASP A 574 11.80 -27.24 -17.48
C ASP A 574 11.95 -26.74 -18.93
N ASN A 575 11.30 -25.62 -19.29
CA ASN A 575 11.37 -24.99 -20.59
C ASN A 575 11.64 -23.48 -20.47
N PRO A 576 12.90 -23.04 -20.60
CA PRO A 576 13.22 -21.61 -20.55
C PRO A 576 12.51 -20.79 -21.63
N ALA A 577 12.06 -21.35 -22.75
CA ALA A 577 11.36 -20.59 -23.79
C ALA A 577 9.84 -20.46 -23.54
N CYS A 578 9.29 -21.05 -22.47
CA CYS A 578 7.86 -21.01 -22.23
C CYS A 578 7.36 -19.58 -21.96
N SER A 579 6.09 -19.33 -22.34
CA SER A 579 5.43 -18.08 -21.99
C SER A 579 5.38 -17.91 -20.48
N ILE A 580 5.66 -16.69 -20.01
CA ILE A 580 5.49 -16.26 -18.61
C ILE A 580 4.21 -15.43 -18.44
N GLY A 581 3.31 -15.49 -19.43
CA GLY A 581 2.10 -14.68 -19.49
C GLY A 581 2.41 -13.19 -19.44
N ALA A 582 1.72 -12.45 -18.57
CA ALA A 582 1.87 -10.99 -18.47
C ALA A 582 3.05 -10.53 -17.59
N PHE A 583 3.93 -11.43 -17.16
CA PHE A 583 5.17 -11.02 -16.49
C PHE A 583 6.19 -10.48 -17.49
N GLU A 584 6.92 -9.47 -17.06
CA GLU A 584 8.15 -9.00 -17.72
C GLU A 584 9.30 -8.98 -16.72
N LEU A 585 10.53 -9.21 -17.19
CA LEU A 585 11.70 -9.07 -16.35
C LEU A 585 11.95 -7.59 -16.09
N LEU A 586 11.79 -7.16 -14.84
CA LEU A 586 12.05 -5.79 -14.42
C LEU A 586 13.54 -5.58 -14.14
N TYR A 587 14.13 -6.50 -13.38
CA TYR A 587 15.51 -6.37 -12.97
C TYR A 587 16.13 -7.73 -12.72
N ARG A 588 17.35 -7.92 -13.19
CA ARG A 588 18.21 -9.04 -12.84
C ARG A 588 19.59 -8.50 -12.55
N GLU A 589 19.98 -8.58 -11.30
CA GLU A 589 21.33 -8.23 -10.89
C GLU A 589 22.34 -9.19 -11.54
N ALA A 590 23.43 -8.62 -12.03
CA ALA A 590 24.54 -9.40 -12.56
C ALA A 590 25.11 -10.29 -11.45
N ALA A 591 25.41 -11.54 -11.76
CA ALA A 591 26.14 -12.40 -10.85
C ALA A 591 27.57 -11.85 -10.72
N VAL A 592 27.85 -11.11 -9.66
CA VAL A 592 29.22 -10.75 -9.31
C VAL A 592 29.88 -12.06 -8.88
N ALA A 593 30.93 -12.48 -9.59
CA ALA A 593 31.80 -13.54 -9.12
C ALA A 593 32.22 -13.16 -7.71
N SER A 594 31.85 -13.97 -6.71
CA SER A 594 32.12 -13.69 -5.31
C SER A 594 33.55 -13.20 -5.16
N CYS A 595 33.73 -11.91 -4.90
CA CYS A 595 35.02 -11.42 -4.46
C CYS A 595 35.27 -12.16 -3.15
N LEU A 596 36.28 -13.02 -3.14
CA LEU A 596 36.79 -13.60 -1.91
C LEU A 596 37.00 -12.40 -0.98
N THR A 597 36.18 -12.31 0.06
CA THR A 597 36.38 -11.31 1.12
C THR A 597 37.72 -11.60 1.76
N VAL A 598 38.79 -11.04 1.20
CA VAL A 598 40.02 -10.79 1.94
C VAL A 598 39.60 -9.75 2.95
N GLY A 599 39.49 -10.17 4.21
CA GLY A 599 39.10 -9.30 5.31
C GLY A 599 40.00 -8.07 5.33
N LEU A 600 39.47 -6.94 4.85
CA LEU A 600 40.07 -5.64 5.07
C LEU A 600 39.87 -5.33 6.56
N LYS A 601 40.88 -5.67 7.37
CA LYS A 601 41.08 -5.06 8.68
C LYS A 601 41.33 -3.56 8.44
N MET A 602 40.26 -2.77 8.40
CA MET A 602 40.40 -1.33 8.48
C MET A 602 40.84 -0.98 9.90
N MET A 603 42.02 -0.39 10.01
CA MET A 603 42.54 0.18 11.25
C MET A 603 42.37 1.70 11.15
N VAL A 604 41.64 2.27 12.10
CA VAL A 604 41.57 3.73 12.26
C VAL A 604 42.60 4.11 13.31
N THR A 605 43.62 4.84 12.90
CA THR A 605 44.60 5.45 13.82
C THR A 605 44.26 6.93 14.00
N GLY A 606 43.89 7.31 15.22
CA GLY A 606 43.76 8.71 15.63
C GLY A 606 44.94 9.13 16.52
N CYS A 607 45.27 10.42 16.51
CA CYS A 607 46.23 11.02 17.43
C CYS A 607 45.50 12.00 18.35
N SER A 608 45.86 11.99 19.64
CA SER A 608 45.25 12.87 20.63
C SER A 608 45.76 14.31 20.45
N VAL A 609 44.87 15.25 20.17
CA VAL A 609 45.19 16.68 20.14
C VAL A 609 45.05 17.21 21.56
N LYS A 610 46.17 17.56 22.20
CA LYS A 610 46.15 18.25 23.50
C LYS A 610 45.62 19.67 23.30
N LYS A 611 44.62 20.05 24.09
CA LYS A 611 44.09 21.41 24.19
C LYS A 611 45.15 22.39 24.67
#